data_AF-A0A2I0K2J8-F1
#
_entry.id   AF-A0A2I0K2J8-F1
#
_cell.length_a   1.000
_cell.length_b   1.000
_cell.length_c   1.000
_cell.angle_alpha   90.00
_cell.angle_beta   90.00
_cell.angle_gamma   90.00
#
_symmetry.space_group_name_H-M   'P 1'
#
loop_
_entity.id
_entity.type
_entity.pdbx_description
1 polymer ?
#
loop_
_entity_poly.entity_id
_entity_poly.type
_entity_poly.pdbx_seq_one_letter_code
_entity_poly.pdbx_strand_id
1 'polypeptide(L)'
;MCPSDNISGPSEVQAIVLKLSESDPLYGKKKKILEGSSASVELRVPLQSSPSSEWINTTVKAMLQISRIIHLDEADLYFFEDSTEGCYSPKNEMEALNSMISLIDSSLTNSNCLHGHVLRGLRDAIVNLLSEFGYRNGMDDTTMKSHKCDEESYLLQWGERIGVQSRLQIAHIEGFGRGATAKEDLKVGDIALEIPVHAIICEETMLESDWHPVLQKIDGISVETMLLLWSMKERYNPSSKFKMYFETLPKEFNTGLSFGVNAIMALDGTPLFEELMQAKEHLRTQYEELFPALCNAHLDKFPPDLYTWDHYLWACELWYSNSMKVQFADGKLRTCLIPIAGFLNHSLQDKLKIEVQVLEDLYATFSGMMENLGDSDSDAGDNVDWDVNLVLKYKDLQRRIISSILSSCSSGLKMLEDELCRFASGDLTSKSETATSFLLETV
;
A
#
# COMPACT_ATOMS: atom_id res chain seq x y z
N MET A 1 13.48 60.12 -37.32
CA MET A 1 12.28 59.85 -36.48
C MET A 1 12.44 58.45 -35.95
N CYS A 2 12.76 58.31 -34.66
CA CYS A 2 12.63 57.04 -33.95
C CYS A 2 11.14 56.74 -33.77
N PRO A 3 10.72 55.47 -33.78
CA PRO A 3 9.66 55.00 -32.94
C PRO A 3 10.29 54.22 -31.79
N SER A 4 10.29 54.87 -30.63
CA SER A 4 10.28 54.21 -29.33
C SER A 4 8.88 53.64 -29.11
N ASP A 5 8.79 52.34 -28.84
CA ASP A 5 7.75 51.77 -27.98
C ASP A 5 8.34 50.58 -27.20
N ASN A 6 8.50 50.81 -25.90
CA ASN A 6 8.55 49.81 -24.84
C ASN A 6 7.26 48.98 -24.91
N ILE A 7 7.22 47.71 -24.51
CA ILE A 7 7.07 47.30 -23.11
C ILE A 7 7.61 45.87 -22.98
N SER A 8 8.71 45.73 -22.26
CA SER A 8 9.07 44.52 -21.55
C SER A 8 7.94 44.20 -20.57
N GLY A 9 7.13 43.17 -20.86
CA GLY A 9 6.38 42.49 -19.80
C GLY A 9 7.37 41.94 -18.76
N PRO A 10 6.97 41.79 -17.48
CA PRO A 10 7.83 41.13 -16.52
C PRO A 10 8.11 39.73 -17.09
N SER A 11 9.39 39.35 -17.23
CA SER A 11 9.69 37.94 -17.45
C SER A 11 9.07 37.20 -16.27
N GLU A 12 8.07 36.36 -16.49
CA GLU A 12 7.52 35.52 -15.43
C GLU A 12 8.70 34.81 -14.77
N VAL A 13 8.95 35.14 -13.51
CA VAL A 13 10.00 34.50 -12.74
C VAL A 13 9.58 33.04 -12.64
N GLN A 14 10.34 32.18 -13.32
CA GLN A 14 10.06 30.75 -13.33
C GLN A 14 10.06 30.25 -11.89
N ALA A 15 8.98 29.62 -11.46
CA ALA A 15 8.76 29.23 -10.07
C ALA A 15 8.15 27.83 -10.00
N ILE A 16 8.50 27.09 -8.95
CA ILE A 16 7.83 25.84 -8.58
C ILE A 16 6.58 26.22 -7.78
N VAL A 17 5.45 25.63 -8.12
CA VAL A 17 4.17 25.93 -7.48
C VAL A 17 3.66 24.67 -6.79
N LEU A 18 3.51 24.72 -5.47
CA LEU A 18 2.80 23.70 -4.68
C LEU A 18 1.43 24.27 -4.35
N LYS A 19 0.37 23.59 -4.79
CA LYS A 19 -1.00 24.06 -4.62
C LYS A 19 -1.92 22.91 -4.23
N LEU A 20 -2.77 23.14 -3.22
CA LEU A 20 -3.87 22.24 -2.90
C LEU A 20 -4.91 22.27 -4.04
N SER A 21 -5.24 21.11 -4.60
CA SER A 21 -6.22 21.00 -5.68
C SER A 21 -7.63 21.31 -5.21
N GLU A 22 -8.36 22.16 -5.92
CA GLU A 22 -9.78 22.45 -5.64
C GLU A 22 -10.69 21.23 -5.87
N SER A 23 -10.21 20.23 -6.61
CA SER A 23 -10.91 18.95 -6.81
C SER A 23 -10.69 17.94 -5.68
N ASP A 24 -9.87 18.27 -4.68
CA ASP A 24 -9.61 17.38 -3.54
C ASP A 24 -10.89 17.21 -2.69
N PRO A 25 -11.36 15.97 -2.43
CA PRO A 25 -12.56 15.72 -1.62
C PRO A 25 -12.51 16.35 -0.22
N LEU A 26 -11.30 16.51 0.33
CA LEU A 26 -11.00 17.04 1.65
C LEU A 26 -10.54 18.50 1.61
N TYR A 27 -10.65 19.18 0.45
CA TYR A 27 -10.17 20.55 0.22
C TYR A 27 -10.54 21.52 1.35
N GLY A 28 -11.81 21.53 1.77
CA GLY A 28 -12.30 22.46 2.78
C GLY A 28 -11.65 22.28 4.16
N LYS A 29 -11.27 21.05 4.54
CA LYS A 29 -10.57 20.77 5.80
C LYS A 29 -9.09 21.14 5.68
N LYS A 30 -8.41 20.66 4.64
CA LYS A 30 -6.99 20.94 4.37
C LYS A 30 -6.70 22.44 4.21
N LYS A 31 -7.58 23.16 3.52
CA LYS A 31 -7.50 24.62 3.36
C LYS A 31 -7.50 25.36 4.69
N LYS A 32 -8.37 24.98 5.64
CA LYS A 32 -8.42 25.61 6.98
C LYS A 32 -7.13 25.39 7.75
N ILE A 33 -6.52 24.22 7.63
CA ILE A 33 -5.23 23.89 8.27
C ILE A 33 -4.11 24.74 7.67
N LEU A 34 -4.07 24.88 6.34
CA LEU A 34 -3.11 25.77 5.67
C LEU A 34 -3.28 27.23 6.11
N GLU A 35 -4.51 27.75 6.09
CA GLU A 35 -4.80 29.13 6.51
C GLU A 35 -4.49 29.38 8.00
N GLY A 36 -4.70 28.38 8.86
CA GLY A 36 -4.39 28.43 10.30
C GLY A 36 -2.88 28.44 10.60
N SER A 37 -2.07 27.79 9.75
CA SER A 37 -0.61 27.72 9.88
C SER A 37 0.13 28.92 9.28
N SER A 38 -0.58 30.01 8.93
CA SER A 38 -0.04 31.16 8.19
C SER A 38 0.54 30.79 6.81
N ALA A 39 0.25 29.60 6.30
CA ALA A 39 0.61 29.16 4.97
C ALA A 39 -0.49 29.54 3.98
N SER A 40 -0.07 29.90 2.76
CA SER A 40 -1.00 30.06 1.64
C SER A 40 -1.42 28.67 1.13
N VAL A 41 -2.63 28.58 0.56
CA VAL A 41 -3.11 27.41 -0.20
C VAL A 41 -2.19 27.10 -1.40
N GLU A 42 -1.39 28.09 -1.79
CA GLU A 42 -0.39 28.02 -2.85
C GLU A 42 0.95 28.57 -2.37
N LEU A 43 2.00 27.75 -2.42
CA LEU A 43 3.39 28.15 -2.23
C LEU A 43 4.06 28.30 -3.60
N ARG A 44 4.61 29.49 -3.85
CA ARG A 44 5.45 29.76 -5.02
C ARG A 44 6.91 29.87 -4.62
N VAL A 45 7.73 28.95 -5.11
CA VAL A 45 9.18 28.93 -4.89
C VAL A 45 9.87 29.49 -6.13
N PRO A 46 10.44 30.71 -6.08
CA PRO A 46 11.14 31.28 -7.23
C PRO A 46 12.44 30.52 -7.51
N LEU A 47 12.71 30.22 -8.78
CA LEU A 47 13.98 29.62 -9.18
C LEU A 47 15.07 30.69 -9.16
N GLN A 48 15.96 30.61 -8.17
CA GLN A 48 17.08 31.53 -8.03
C GLN A 48 18.20 31.18 -9.01
N SER A 49 18.99 32.16 -9.47
CA SER A 49 20.11 31.89 -10.37
C SER A 49 21.33 31.28 -9.65
N SER A 50 21.46 31.46 -8.33
CA SER A 50 22.57 30.94 -7.52
C SER A 50 22.13 30.74 -6.06
N PRO A 51 21.44 29.62 -5.74
CA PRO A 51 20.91 29.37 -4.41
C PRO A 51 22.03 28.96 -3.44
N SER A 52 21.96 29.42 -2.20
CA SER A 52 22.80 28.89 -1.11
C SER A 52 22.24 27.56 -0.61
N SER A 53 23.09 26.71 -0.01
CA SER A 53 22.64 25.45 0.61
C SER A 53 21.62 25.68 1.72
N GLU A 54 21.75 26.79 2.46
CA GLU A 54 20.79 27.20 3.49
C GLU A 54 19.41 27.52 2.90
N TRP A 55 19.39 28.22 1.75
CA TRP A 55 18.14 28.51 1.04
C TRP A 55 17.47 27.23 0.55
N ILE A 56 18.24 26.29 -0.03
CA ILE A 56 17.72 24.99 -0.48
C ILE A 56 17.06 24.25 0.68
N ASN A 57 17.77 24.10 1.80
CA ASN A 57 17.25 23.37 2.97
C ASN A 57 16.00 24.03 3.58
N THR A 58 16.00 25.36 3.69
CA THR A 58 14.84 26.11 4.21
C THR A 58 13.63 25.99 3.28
N THR A 59 13.87 26.07 1.98
CA THR A 59 12.83 25.95 0.95
C THR A 59 12.23 24.55 0.93
N VAL A 60 13.06 23.50 0.96
CA VAL A 60 12.59 22.11 1.00
C VAL A 60 11.79 21.83 2.26
N LYS A 61 12.20 22.33 3.43
CA LYS A 61 11.42 22.20 4.67
C LYS A 61 10.05 22.88 4.56
N ALA A 62 9.99 24.09 4.00
CA ALA A 62 8.72 24.78 3.78
C ALA A 62 7.82 24.05 2.78
N MET A 63 8.40 23.53 1.69
CA MET A 63 7.68 22.69 0.73
C MET A 63 7.14 21.42 1.38
N LEU A 64 7.93 20.75 2.22
CA LEU A 64 7.53 19.52 2.91
C LEU A 64 6.36 19.75 3.86
N GLN A 65 6.39 20.82 4.65
CA GLN A 65 5.29 21.16 5.56
C GLN A 65 3.96 21.33 4.82
N ILE A 66 3.98 22.03 3.68
CA ILE A 66 2.78 22.22 2.86
C ILE A 66 2.38 20.93 2.16
N SER A 67 3.35 20.17 1.65
CA SER A 67 3.11 18.89 0.97
C SER A 67 2.44 17.87 1.90
N ARG A 68 2.87 17.79 3.18
CA ARG A 68 2.21 16.95 4.20
C ARG A 68 0.73 17.28 4.34
N ILE A 69 0.38 18.56 4.43
CA ILE A 69 -1.03 18.99 4.58
C ILE A 69 -1.83 18.69 3.29
N ILE A 70 -1.22 18.88 2.12
CA ILE A 70 -1.85 18.54 0.83
C ILE A 70 -2.18 17.04 0.77
N HIS A 71 -1.32 16.18 1.30
CA HIS A 71 -1.44 14.72 1.26
C HIS A 71 -2.07 14.10 2.52
N LEU A 72 -2.74 14.88 3.38
CA LEU A 72 -3.52 14.30 4.49
C LEU A 72 -4.67 13.46 3.94
N ASP A 73 -4.84 12.24 4.44
CA ASP A 73 -6.03 11.44 4.17
C ASP A 73 -7.09 11.59 5.29
N GLU A 74 -8.19 10.85 5.19
CA GLU A 74 -9.26 10.92 6.20
C GLU A 74 -8.80 10.46 7.59
N ALA A 75 -7.92 9.46 7.64
CA ALA A 75 -7.38 8.95 8.90
C ALA A 75 -6.40 9.96 9.50
N ASP A 76 -5.48 10.50 8.69
CA ASP A 76 -4.55 11.53 9.16
C ASP A 76 -5.31 12.77 9.68
N LEU A 77 -6.40 13.17 9.03
CA LEU A 77 -7.25 14.28 9.49
C LEU A 77 -8.02 13.97 10.77
N TYR A 78 -8.38 12.71 10.99
CA TYR A 78 -9.08 12.28 12.19
C TYR A 78 -8.15 12.33 13.41
N PHE A 79 -6.90 11.89 13.24
CA PHE A 79 -5.85 11.92 14.27
C PHE A 79 -5.01 13.19 14.21
N PHE A 80 -5.48 14.23 13.52
CA PHE A 80 -4.73 15.46 13.37
C PHE A 80 -4.58 16.16 14.73
N GLU A 81 -3.34 16.24 15.20
CA GLU A 81 -2.94 17.10 16.30
C GLU A 81 -2.21 18.33 15.75
N ASP A 82 -2.40 19.50 16.36
CA ASP A 82 -1.74 20.78 16.00
C ASP A 82 -0.20 20.77 16.25
N SER A 83 0.44 19.60 16.25
CA SER A 83 1.87 19.48 16.40
C SER A 83 2.58 20.02 15.15
N THR A 84 3.42 21.02 15.37
CA THR A 84 4.16 21.74 14.31
C THR A 84 5.46 21.02 13.92
N GLU A 85 5.81 19.94 14.63
CA GLU A 85 7.07 19.21 14.45
C GLU A 85 6.81 17.70 14.27
N GLY A 86 6.95 17.22 13.04
CA GLY A 86 6.90 15.78 12.74
C GLY A 86 6.22 15.44 11.42
N CYS A 87 6.21 14.16 11.06
CA CYS A 87 5.32 13.61 10.05
C CYS A 87 3.99 13.21 10.70
N TYR A 88 2.86 13.35 9.99
CA TYR A 88 1.56 12.91 10.50
C TYR A 88 1.43 11.39 10.52
N SER A 89 1.89 10.74 9.44
CA SER A 89 2.00 9.29 9.34
C SER A 89 3.16 8.93 8.39
N PRO A 90 3.72 7.71 8.45
CA PRO A 90 4.76 7.30 7.52
C PRO A 90 4.31 7.33 6.06
N LYS A 91 3.04 6.99 5.80
CA LYS A 91 2.43 7.08 4.48
C LYS A 91 2.38 8.53 4.00
N ASN A 92 1.86 9.44 4.82
CA ASN A 92 1.80 10.87 4.51
C ASN A 92 3.18 11.46 4.20
N GLU A 93 4.20 11.10 4.99
CA GLU A 93 5.58 11.56 4.74
C GLU A 93 6.10 11.11 3.38
N MET A 94 5.91 9.83 3.05
CA MET A 94 6.35 9.25 1.78
C MET A 94 5.60 9.87 0.59
N GLU A 95 4.28 10.05 0.69
CA GLU A 95 3.48 10.70 -0.35
C GLU A 95 3.90 12.17 -0.55
N ALA A 96 4.13 12.90 0.55
CA ALA A 96 4.56 14.29 0.51
C ALA A 96 5.93 14.46 -0.17
N LEU A 97 6.92 13.65 0.21
CA LEU A 97 8.26 13.69 -0.38
C LEU A 97 8.25 13.24 -1.85
N ASN A 98 7.54 12.16 -2.18
CA ASN A 98 7.43 11.68 -3.57
C ASN A 98 6.73 12.69 -4.48
N SER A 99 5.68 13.35 -4.00
CA SER A 99 5.00 14.42 -4.72
C SER A 99 5.93 15.59 -5.01
N MET A 100 6.82 15.95 -4.06
CA MET A 100 7.81 17.00 -4.27
C MET A 100 8.87 16.59 -5.29
N ILE A 101 9.35 15.34 -5.25
CA ILE A 101 10.29 14.80 -6.25
C ILE A 101 9.65 14.85 -7.64
N SER A 102 8.41 14.36 -7.79
CA SER A 102 7.67 14.36 -9.06
C SER A 102 7.47 15.77 -9.63
N LEU A 103 7.16 16.74 -8.76
CA LEU A 103 7.03 18.15 -9.16
C LEU A 103 8.35 18.74 -9.67
N ILE A 104 9.48 18.36 -9.06
CA ILE A 104 10.80 18.84 -9.49
C ILE A 104 11.26 18.12 -10.76
N ASP A 105 11.02 16.81 -10.88
CA ASP A 105 11.41 16.02 -12.07
C ASP A 105 10.59 16.45 -13.31
N SER A 106 9.30 16.73 -13.15
CA SER A 106 8.48 17.35 -14.21
C SER A 106 8.96 18.77 -14.57
N SER A 107 9.48 19.53 -13.60
CA SER A 107 10.09 20.84 -13.88
C SER A 107 11.44 20.71 -14.60
N LEU A 108 12.25 19.71 -14.25
CA LEU A 108 13.54 19.42 -14.89
C LEU A 108 13.38 19.04 -16.36
N THR A 109 12.41 18.20 -16.67
CA THR A 109 12.11 17.75 -18.05
C THR A 109 11.59 18.90 -18.94
N ASN A 110 10.89 19.87 -18.36
CA ASN A 110 10.33 21.02 -19.08
C ASN A 110 11.27 22.26 -19.12
N SER A 111 12.34 22.31 -18.32
CA SER A 111 13.18 23.50 -18.22
C SER A 111 14.30 23.57 -19.26
N ASN A 112 14.57 24.77 -19.78
CA ASN A 112 15.85 25.08 -20.40
C ASN A 112 16.96 25.07 -19.33
N CYS A 113 18.19 24.71 -19.73
CA CYS A 113 19.35 24.44 -18.85
C CYS A 113 19.65 25.47 -17.73
N LEU A 114 19.12 26.70 -17.83
CA LEU A 114 19.44 27.84 -16.95
C LEU A 114 19.14 27.61 -15.45
N HIS A 115 18.13 26.80 -15.11
CA HIS A 115 17.75 26.52 -13.71
C HIS A 115 17.99 25.07 -13.27
N GLY A 116 18.59 24.24 -14.13
CA GLY A 116 18.77 22.81 -13.87
C GLY A 116 19.59 22.50 -12.60
N HIS A 117 20.56 23.36 -12.28
CA HIS A 117 21.37 23.23 -11.05
C HIS A 117 20.52 23.41 -9.78
N VAL A 118 19.63 24.40 -9.76
CA VAL A 118 18.76 24.68 -8.58
C VAL A 118 17.77 23.55 -8.37
N LEU A 119 17.12 23.12 -9.45
CA LEU A 119 16.18 22.00 -9.42
C LEU A 119 16.86 20.72 -8.94
N ARG A 120 18.08 20.43 -9.40
CA ARG A 120 18.86 19.29 -8.92
C ARG A 120 19.24 19.42 -7.44
N GLY A 121 19.66 20.60 -6.99
CA GLY A 121 19.94 20.84 -5.57
C GLY A 121 18.72 20.67 -4.67
N LEU A 122 17.54 21.11 -5.11
CA LEU A 122 16.27 20.86 -4.41
C LEU A 122 15.95 19.36 -4.39
N ARG A 123 16.07 18.68 -5.54
CA ARG A 123 15.85 17.23 -5.65
C ARG A 123 16.75 16.45 -4.70
N ASP A 124 18.06 16.74 -4.70
CA ASP A 124 19.05 16.07 -3.86
C ASP A 124 18.74 16.27 -2.37
N ALA A 125 18.34 17.48 -1.96
CA ALA A 125 17.93 17.75 -0.59
C ALA A 125 16.67 16.97 -0.19
N ILE A 126 15.71 16.79 -1.10
CA ILE A 126 14.49 15.99 -0.85
C ILE A 126 14.82 14.49 -0.76
N VAL A 127 15.69 13.99 -1.65
CA VAL A 127 16.18 12.61 -1.61
C VAL A 127 16.93 12.35 -0.30
N ASN A 128 17.71 13.32 0.19
CA ASN A 128 18.36 13.20 1.49
C ASN A 128 17.35 13.11 2.64
N LEU A 129 16.28 13.93 2.63
CA LEU A 129 15.21 13.82 3.62
C LEU A 129 14.51 12.46 3.57
N LEU A 130 14.25 11.95 2.36
CA LEU A 130 13.69 10.62 2.16
C LEU A 130 14.63 9.52 2.69
N SER A 131 15.94 9.69 2.50
CA SER A 131 16.94 8.78 3.03
C SER A 131 17.01 8.82 4.55
N GLU A 132 17.02 10.01 5.16
CA GLU A 132 16.99 10.18 6.61
C GLU A 132 15.70 9.63 7.23
N PHE A 133 14.57 9.75 6.54
CA PHE A 133 13.31 9.13 6.95
C PHE A 133 13.39 7.61 6.87
N GLY A 134 13.92 7.07 5.78
CA GLY A 134 14.18 5.64 5.59
C GLY A 134 15.08 5.05 6.67
N TYR A 135 16.18 5.72 7.05
CA TYR A 135 17.08 5.23 8.12
C TYR A 135 16.45 5.26 9.51
N ARG A 136 15.60 6.25 9.81
CA ARG A 136 14.90 6.33 11.10
C ARG A 136 13.90 5.19 11.31
N ASN A 137 13.31 4.72 10.22
CA ASN A 137 12.29 3.67 10.25
C ASN A 137 12.83 2.29 9.83
N GLY A 138 13.97 2.27 9.15
CA GLY A 138 14.65 1.09 8.63
C GLY A 138 15.31 0.24 9.72
N MET A 139 15.64 -0.99 9.35
CA MET A 139 16.21 -2.00 10.23
C MET A 139 17.73 -1.83 10.39
N ASP A 140 18.30 -2.42 11.45
CA ASP A 140 19.72 -2.75 11.52
C ASP A 140 20.07 -3.78 10.42
N ASP A 141 21.24 -3.62 9.83
CA ASP A 141 21.79 -4.30 8.65
C ASP A 141 21.76 -5.84 8.76
N THR A 142 20.59 -6.45 8.54
CA THR A 142 20.38 -7.89 8.72
C THR A 142 20.52 -8.57 7.36
N THR A 143 21.67 -9.21 7.14
CA THR A 143 21.95 -9.89 5.87
C THR A 143 21.09 -11.15 5.75
N MET A 144 20.03 -11.08 4.94
CA MET A 144 19.19 -12.24 4.65
C MET A 144 19.82 -13.12 3.57
N LYS A 145 19.75 -14.44 3.74
CA LYS A 145 20.17 -15.37 2.69
C LYS A 145 19.14 -15.39 1.57
N SER A 146 19.63 -15.31 0.34
CA SER A 146 18.80 -15.45 -0.85
C SER A 146 19.45 -16.40 -1.85
N HIS A 147 18.61 -17.12 -2.59
CA HIS A 147 19.03 -18.04 -3.64
C HIS A 147 18.32 -17.68 -4.93
N LYS A 148 19.10 -17.53 -6.01
CA LYS A 148 18.57 -17.19 -7.32
C LYS A 148 17.74 -18.36 -7.85
N CYS A 149 16.61 -18.04 -8.49
CA CYS A 149 15.77 -19.04 -9.12
C CYS A 149 15.90 -18.99 -10.65
N ASP A 150 16.11 -20.15 -11.27
CA ASP A 150 16.40 -20.25 -12.70
C ASP A 150 15.16 -20.00 -13.56
N GLU A 151 13.97 -20.39 -13.11
CA GLU A 151 12.70 -20.21 -13.84
C GLU A 151 12.35 -18.72 -13.98
N GLU A 152 12.42 -17.97 -12.89
CA GLU A 152 12.13 -16.53 -12.86
C GLU A 152 13.22 -15.69 -13.54
N SER A 153 14.40 -16.27 -13.78
CA SER A 153 15.42 -15.64 -14.63
C SER A 153 14.95 -15.49 -16.08
N TYR A 154 14.09 -16.41 -16.57
CA TYR A 154 13.50 -16.28 -17.91
C TYR A 154 12.44 -15.18 -17.97
N LEU A 155 11.71 -14.93 -16.88
CA LEU A 155 10.76 -13.82 -16.79
C LEU A 155 11.45 -12.47 -16.91
N LEU A 156 12.60 -12.28 -16.23
CA LEU A 156 13.38 -11.06 -16.36
C LEU A 156 13.92 -10.86 -17.79
N GLN A 157 14.43 -11.91 -18.42
CA GLN A 157 14.87 -11.86 -19.82
C GLN A 157 13.72 -11.54 -20.77
N TRP A 158 12.52 -12.11 -20.54
CA TRP A 158 11.32 -11.75 -21.30
C TRP A 158 10.96 -10.29 -21.10
N GLY A 159 11.00 -9.79 -19.85
CA GLY A 159 10.78 -8.40 -19.50
C GLY A 159 11.72 -7.47 -20.26
N GLU A 160 13.03 -7.75 -20.25
CA GLU A 160 14.05 -6.98 -20.97
C GLU A 160 13.75 -6.92 -22.48
N ARG A 161 13.34 -8.03 -23.10
CA ARG A 161 12.96 -8.07 -24.53
C ARG A 161 11.76 -7.20 -24.87
N ILE A 162 10.83 -7.00 -23.93
CA ILE A 162 9.67 -6.13 -24.10
C ILE A 162 9.88 -4.73 -23.52
N GLY A 163 11.11 -4.38 -23.13
CA GLY A 163 11.49 -3.03 -22.71
C GLY A 163 11.43 -2.74 -21.21
N VAL A 164 11.21 -3.75 -20.36
CA VAL A 164 11.36 -3.59 -18.90
C VAL A 164 12.83 -3.37 -18.56
N GLN A 165 13.12 -2.32 -17.78
CA GLN A 165 14.45 -2.08 -17.25
C GLN A 165 14.47 -2.44 -15.77
N SER A 166 15.34 -3.37 -15.37
CA SER A 166 15.37 -3.87 -14.00
C SER A 166 16.78 -4.01 -13.45
N ARG A 167 17.04 -3.29 -12.35
CA ARG A 167 18.21 -3.47 -11.49
C ARG A 167 17.99 -4.53 -10.41
N LEU A 168 16.86 -5.24 -10.50
CA LEU A 168 16.46 -6.28 -9.56
C LEU A 168 16.64 -7.67 -10.19
N GLN A 169 16.88 -8.66 -9.35
CA GLN A 169 16.78 -10.07 -9.68
C GLN A 169 15.70 -10.72 -8.82
N ILE A 170 15.06 -11.77 -9.36
CA ILE A 170 14.09 -12.56 -8.61
C ILE A 170 14.85 -13.67 -7.88
N ALA A 171 14.55 -13.84 -6.59
CA ALA A 171 15.21 -14.80 -5.72
C ALA A 171 14.22 -15.37 -4.71
N HIS A 172 14.55 -16.54 -4.17
CA HIS A 172 13.93 -17.04 -2.96
C HIS A 172 14.68 -16.44 -1.76
N ILE A 173 13.98 -15.69 -0.92
CA ILE A 173 14.48 -15.03 0.28
C ILE A 173 14.02 -15.87 1.48
N GLU A 174 14.97 -16.30 2.31
CA GLU A 174 14.68 -17.12 3.48
C GLU A 174 13.62 -16.43 4.36
N GLY A 175 12.52 -17.12 4.64
CA GLY A 175 11.42 -16.60 5.46
C GLY A 175 10.39 -15.73 4.75
N PHE A 176 10.70 -15.20 3.57
CA PHE A 176 9.79 -14.35 2.79
C PHE A 176 9.30 -15.02 1.49
N GLY A 177 9.83 -16.20 1.18
CA GLY A 177 9.48 -16.92 -0.05
C GLY A 177 10.10 -16.25 -1.27
N ARG A 178 9.38 -16.22 -2.39
CA ARG A 178 9.88 -15.56 -3.60
C ARG A 178 9.78 -14.05 -3.44
N GLY A 179 10.79 -13.35 -3.91
CA GLY A 179 10.86 -11.90 -3.86
C GLY A 179 11.86 -11.34 -4.86
N ALA A 180 12.16 -10.05 -4.76
CA ALA A 180 13.19 -9.39 -5.54
C ALA A 180 14.33 -8.88 -4.66
N THR A 181 15.57 -9.05 -5.13
CA THR A 181 16.77 -8.47 -4.51
C THR A 181 17.47 -7.55 -5.50
N ALA A 182 18.19 -6.54 -5.02
CA ALA A 182 18.99 -5.69 -5.89
C ALA A 182 20.18 -6.47 -6.48
N LYS A 183 20.52 -6.20 -7.75
CA LYS A 183 21.72 -6.74 -8.43
C LYS A 183 22.98 -5.94 -8.09
N GLU A 184 22.80 -4.73 -7.60
CA GLU A 184 23.81 -3.73 -7.30
C GLU A 184 23.34 -2.85 -6.14
N ASP A 185 24.24 -2.07 -5.56
CA ASP A 185 23.88 -1.12 -4.50
C ASP A 185 22.95 -0.04 -5.07
N LEU A 186 21.75 0.07 -4.49
CA LEU A 186 20.77 1.09 -4.83
C LEU A 186 20.70 2.15 -3.73
N LYS A 187 20.72 3.41 -4.15
CA LYS A 187 20.52 4.55 -3.25
C LYS A 187 19.06 4.98 -3.26
N VAL A 188 18.64 5.65 -2.20
CA VAL A 188 17.33 6.29 -2.16
C VAL A 188 17.21 7.25 -3.35
N GLY A 189 16.09 7.13 -4.08
CA GLY A 189 15.85 7.90 -5.30
C GLY A 189 16.36 7.25 -6.60
N ASP A 190 17.07 6.12 -6.54
CA ASP A 190 17.40 5.32 -7.72
C ASP A 190 16.16 4.58 -8.25
N ILE A 191 16.08 4.47 -9.58
CA ILE A 191 15.03 3.68 -10.24
C ILE A 191 15.45 2.21 -10.20
N ALA A 192 14.77 1.42 -9.37
CA ALA A 192 15.00 -0.02 -9.27
C ALA A 192 14.40 -0.79 -10.46
N LEU A 193 13.22 -0.36 -10.93
CA LEU A 193 12.41 -1.05 -11.92
C LEU A 193 11.58 -0.04 -12.73
N GLU A 194 11.67 -0.12 -14.06
CA GLU A 194 10.86 0.67 -14.99
C GLU A 194 10.08 -0.28 -15.92
N ILE A 195 8.77 -0.12 -15.99
CA ILE A 195 7.87 -1.05 -16.67
C ILE A 195 7.07 -0.30 -17.75
N PRO A 196 7.24 -0.65 -19.04
CA PRO A 196 6.40 -0.11 -20.11
C PRO A 196 4.93 -0.50 -19.92
N VAL A 197 4.01 0.40 -20.29
CA VAL A 197 2.56 0.18 -20.14
C VAL A 197 2.10 -1.11 -20.82
N HIS A 198 2.62 -1.45 -22.00
CA HIS A 198 2.25 -2.69 -22.71
C HIS A 198 2.74 -3.98 -22.05
N ALA A 199 3.57 -3.90 -21.00
CA ALA A 199 4.00 -5.03 -20.19
C ALA A 199 3.06 -5.28 -18.99
N ILE A 200 2.12 -4.36 -18.73
CA ILE A 200 1.12 -4.43 -17.67
C ILE A 200 -0.12 -5.18 -18.21
N ILE A 201 -0.70 -6.05 -17.38
CA ILE A 201 -1.99 -6.69 -17.66
C ILE A 201 -3.07 -5.85 -16.97
N CYS A 202 -3.97 -5.27 -17.75
CA CYS A 202 -5.02 -4.37 -17.29
C CYS A 202 -6.27 -4.49 -18.18
N GLU A 203 -7.31 -3.69 -17.89
CA GLU A 203 -8.55 -3.63 -18.68
C GLU A 203 -8.29 -3.56 -20.19
N GLU A 204 -7.38 -2.70 -20.65
CA GLU A 204 -7.01 -2.57 -22.07
C GLU A 204 -6.52 -3.89 -22.67
N THR A 205 -5.77 -4.69 -21.91
CA THR A 205 -5.29 -6.00 -22.36
C THR A 205 -6.46 -6.94 -22.66
N MET A 206 -7.53 -6.86 -21.85
CA MET A 206 -8.75 -7.62 -22.08
C MET A 206 -9.51 -7.04 -23.29
N LEU A 207 -9.67 -5.71 -23.38
CA LEU A 207 -10.43 -5.05 -24.46
C LEU A 207 -9.83 -5.31 -25.84
N GLU A 208 -8.50 -5.40 -25.94
CA GLU A 208 -7.78 -5.72 -27.18
C GLU A 208 -7.83 -7.20 -27.54
N SER A 209 -8.26 -8.06 -26.62
CA SER A 209 -8.29 -9.51 -26.82
C SER A 209 -9.53 -9.97 -27.61
N ASP A 210 -9.41 -11.14 -28.22
CA ASP A 210 -10.52 -11.84 -28.88
C ASP A 210 -11.58 -12.38 -27.90
N TRP A 211 -11.42 -12.10 -26.60
CA TRP A 211 -12.35 -12.46 -25.53
C TRP A 211 -13.33 -11.36 -25.18
N HIS A 212 -12.98 -10.09 -25.42
CA HIS A 212 -13.84 -8.95 -25.07
C HIS A 212 -15.27 -9.06 -25.64
N PRO A 213 -15.48 -9.40 -26.93
CA PRO A 213 -16.84 -9.48 -27.50
C PRO A 213 -17.72 -10.58 -26.90
N VAL A 214 -17.10 -11.58 -26.26
CA VAL A 214 -17.81 -12.69 -25.60
C VAL A 214 -18.18 -12.26 -24.18
N LEU A 215 -17.22 -11.71 -23.44
CA LEU A 215 -17.40 -11.30 -22.05
C LEU A 215 -18.34 -10.10 -21.91
N GLN A 216 -18.29 -9.13 -22.82
CA GLN A 216 -19.16 -7.94 -22.76
C GLN A 216 -20.66 -8.27 -22.92
N LYS A 217 -21.00 -9.44 -23.47
CA LYS A 217 -22.41 -9.86 -23.62
C LYS A 217 -23.02 -10.39 -22.32
N ILE A 218 -22.19 -10.64 -21.31
CA ILE A 218 -22.64 -11.11 -20.01
C ILE A 218 -23.16 -9.90 -19.25
N ASP A 219 -24.46 -9.93 -18.93
CA ASP A 219 -25.10 -8.81 -18.22
C ASP A 219 -24.52 -8.66 -16.80
N GLY A 220 -24.23 -7.42 -16.41
CA GLY A 220 -23.71 -7.09 -15.08
C GLY A 220 -22.29 -7.56 -14.76
N ILE A 221 -21.53 -8.14 -15.70
CA ILE A 221 -20.16 -8.59 -15.41
C ILE A 221 -19.21 -7.39 -15.21
N SER A 222 -18.41 -7.44 -14.15
CA SER A 222 -17.39 -6.43 -13.89
C SER A 222 -16.14 -6.64 -14.75
N VAL A 223 -15.36 -5.58 -14.95
CA VAL A 223 -14.08 -5.64 -15.67
C VAL A 223 -13.09 -6.55 -14.94
N GLU A 224 -13.10 -6.53 -13.62
CA GLU A 224 -12.30 -7.40 -12.76
C GLU A 224 -12.64 -8.87 -13.00
N THR A 225 -13.92 -9.22 -13.08
CA THR A 225 -14.35 -10.58 -13.39
C THR A 225 -13.94 -10.94 -14.82
N MET A 226 -14.08 -10.04 -15.80
CA MET A 226 -13.59 -10.31 -17.17
C MET A 226 -12.09 -10.64 -17.20
N LEU A 227 -11.28 -9.86 -16.47
CA LEU A 227 -9.83 -10.07 -16.36
C LEU A 227 -9.48 -11.38 -15.66
N LEU A 228 -10.24 -11.75 -14.63
CA LEU A 228 -10.10 -13.03 -13.94
C LEU A 228 -10.35 -14.20 -14.90
N LEU A 229 -11.49 -14.18 -15.62
CA LEU A 229 -11.87 -15.21 -16.60
C LEU A 229 -10.85 -15.33 -17.74
N TRP A 230 -10.31 -14.19 -18.19
CA TRP A 230 -9.26 -14.14 -19.18
C TRP A 230 -7.94 -14.75 -18.66
N SER A 231 -7.54 -14.43 -17.42
CA SER A 231 -6.35 -14.99 -16.77
C SER A 231 -6.40 -16.51 -16.62
N MET A 232 -7.58 -17.07 -16.33
CA MET A 232 -7.78 -18.53 -16.29
C MET A 232 -7.37 -19.20 -17.60
N LYS A 233 -7.74 -18.61 -18.74
CA LYS A 233 -7.35 -19.11 -20.06
C LYS A 233 -5.89 -18.81 -20.39
N GLU A 234 -5.42 -17.61 -20.10
CA GLU A 234 -4.04 -17.23 -20.45
C GLU A 234 -2.99 -18.07 -19.74
N ARG A 235 -3.29 -18.54 -18.51
CA ARG A 235 -2.44 -19.47 -17.77
C ARG A 235 -2.05 -20.70 -18.59
N TYR A 236 -2.97 -21.19 -19.43
CA TYR A 236 -2.78 -22.41 -20.22
C TYR A 236 -2.60 -22.14 -21.71
N ASN A 237 -2.50 -20.86 -22.12
CA ASN A 237 -2.35 -20.48 -23.52
C ASN A 237 -0.85 -20.49 -23.94
N PRO A 238 -0.40 -21.46 -24.77
CA PRO A 238 1.01 -21.55 -25.16
C PRO A 238 1.48 -20.40 -26.04
N SER A 239 0.54 -19.66 -26.63
CA SER A 239 0.80 -18.50 -27.49
C SER A 239 0.58 -17.17 -26.77
N SER A 240 0.37 -17.21 -25.44
CA SER A 240 0.20 -15.99 -24.65
C SER A 240 1.45 -15.10 -24.74
N LYS A 241 1.23 -13.80 -24.94
CA LYS A 241 2.29 -12.79 -24.78
C LYS A 241 2.87 -12.81 -23.36
N PHE A 242 2.05 -13.16 -22.38
CA PHE A 242 2.37 -13.19 -20.95
C PHE A 242 2.66 -14.61 -20.45
N LYS A 243 2.90 -15.57 -21.35
CA LYS A 243 3.18 -16.97 -21.00
C LYS A 243 4.23 -17.10 -19.89
N MET A 244 5.36 -16.39 -20.03
CA MET A 244 6.46 -16.43 -19.06
C MET A 244 6.02 -15.97 -17.67
N TYR A 245 5.12 -14.99 -17.59
CA TYR A 245 4.58 -14.54 -16.31
C TYR A 245 3.71 -15.63 -15.68
N PHE A 246 2.73 -16.16 -16.43
CA PHE A 246 1.83 -17.18 -15.91
C PHE A 246 2.54 -18.47 -15.51
N GLU A 247 3.59 -18.88 -16.23
CA GLU A 247 4.41 -20.04 -15.88
C GLU A 247 5.21 -19.84 -14.57
N THR A 248 5.56 -18.60 -14.22
CA THR A 248 6.25 -18.29 -12.95
C THR A 248 5.31 -18.13 -11.75
N LEU A 249 3.99 -18.04 -11.95
CA LEU A 249 3.06 -17.89 -10.83
C LEU A 249 3.01 -19.16 -9.96
N PRO A 250 2.66 -19.03 -8.67
CA PRO A 250 2.59 -20.20 -7.81
C PRO A 250 1.47 -21.14 -8.28
N LYS A 251 1.67 -22.44 -8.07
CA LYS A 251 0.62 -23.43 -8.38
C LYS A 251 -0.62 -23.23 -7.52
N GLU A 252 -0.40 -22.89 -6.25
CA GLU A 252 -1.40 -22.67 -5.20
C GLU A 252 -1.02 -21.41 -4.42
N PHE A 253 -2.01 -20.64 -3.99
CA PHE A 253 -1.81 -19.51 -3.08
C PHE A 253 -2.13 -19.93 -1.65
N ASN A 254 -1.48 -19.28 -0.68
CA ASN A 254 -1.69 -19.52 0.74
C ASN A 254 -2.62 -18.47 1.34
N THR A 255 -3.72 -18.13 0.67
CA THR A 255 -4.70 -17.20 1.21
C THR A 255 -5.68 -17.92 2.14
N GLY A 256 -6.39 -17.16 2.98
CA GLY A 256 -7.49 -17.70 3.81
C GLY A 256 -8.58 -18.41 2.99
N LEU A 257 -8.71 -18.08 1.70
CA LEU A 257 -9.66 -18.71 0.76
C LEU A 257 -9.28 -20.16 0.44
N SER A 258 -8.01 -20.53 0.56
CA SER A 258 -7.53 -21.90 0.35
C SER A 258 -7.28 -22.68 1.64
N PHE A 259 -7.58 -22.08 2.80
CA PHE A 259 -7.42 -22.79 4.08
C PHE A 259 -8.29 -24.05 4.15
N GLY A 260 -7.66 -25.14 4.56
CA GLY A 260 -8.36 -26.36 4.95
C GLY A 260 -9.13 -26.18 6.26
N VAL A 261 -10.02 -27.12 6.55
CA VAL A 261 -10.93 -27.06 7.71
C VAL A 261 -10.21 -26.75 9.02
N ASN A 262 -9.08 -27.42 9.29
CA ASN A 262 -8.33 -27.22 10.54
C ASN A 262 -7.81 -25.79 10.69
N ALA A 263 -7.27 -25.20 9.61
CA ALA A 263 -6.73 -23.85 9.64
C ALA A 263 -7.84 -22.80 9.78
N ILE A 264 -8.99 -23.00 9.13
CA ILE A 264 -10.16 -22.13 9.33
C ILE A 264 -10.65 -22.23 10.78
N MET A 265 -10.80 -23.45 11.32
CA MET A 265 -11.30 -23.65 12.68
C MET A 265 -10.36 -23.07 13.76
N ALA A 266 -9.08 -22.89 13.46
CA ALA A 266 -8.16 -22.18 14.35
C ALA A 266 -8.54 -20.69 14.52
N LEU A 267 -9.34 -20.14 13.61
CA LEU A 267 -9.85 -18.76 13.65
C LEU A 267 -11.21 -18.66 14.37
N ASP A 268 -11.77 -19.77 14.85
CA ASP A 268 -13.09 -19.77 15.51
C ASP A 268 -13.14 -18.75 16.67
N GLY A 269 -14.24 -18.01 16.73
CA GLY A 269 -14.42 -16.89 17.67
C GLY A 269 -13.74 -15.57 17.28
N THR A 270 -13.05 -15.50 16.13
CA THR A 270 -12.51 -14.24 15.58
C THR A 270 -13.42 -13.66 14.48
N PRO A 271 -13.46 -12.32 14.29
CA PRO A 271 -14.18 -11.72 13.17
C PRO A 271 -13.73 -12.24 11.80
N LEU A 272 -12.43 -12.52 11.69
CA LEU A 272 -11.80 -13.05 10.47
C LEU A 272 -12.39 -14.40 10.03
N PHE A 273 -12.81 -15.26 10.97
CA PHE A 273 -13.47 -16.51 10.62
C PHE A 273 -14.74 -16.27 9.81
N GLU A 274 -15.61 -15.38 10.31
CA GLU A 274 -16.87 -15.04 9.65
C GLU A 274 -16.61 -14.36 8.29
N GLU A 275 -15.65 -13.44 8.23
CA GLU A 275 -15.25 -12.77 6.97
C GLU A 275 -14.76 -13.76 5.92
N LEU A 276 -13.90 -14.71 6.29
CA LEU A 276 -13.39 -15.72 5.37
C LEU A 276 -14.49 -16.70 4.94
N MET A 277 -15.39 -17.08 5.83
CA MET A 277 -16.53 -17.94 5.49
C MET A 277 -17.47 -17.25 4.50
N GLN A 278 -17.77 -15.96 4.72
CA GLN A 278 -18.57 -15.16 3.80
C GLN A 278 -17.88 -14.99 2.44
N ALA A 279 -16.58 -14.70 2.42
CA ALA A 279 -15.81 -14.57 1.18
C ALA A 279 -15.80 -15.89 0.38
N LYS A 280 -15.61 -17.04 1.05
CA LYS A 280 -15.67 -18.36 0.43
C LYS A 280 -17.03 -18.65 -0.19
N GLU A 281 -18.11 -18.39 0.54
CA GLU A 281 -19.47 -18.60 0.06
C GLU A 281 -19.81 -17.67 -1.11
N HIS A 282 -19.37 -16.42 -1.03
CA HIS A 282 -19.54 -15.44 -2.10
C HIS A 282 -18.86 -15.89 -3.40
N LEU A 283 -17.61 -16.35 -3.33
CA LEU A 283 -16.89 -16.86 -4.50
C LEU A 283 -17.55 -18.12 -5.06
N ARG A 284 -18.03 -19.03 -4.20
CA ARG A 284 -18.77 -20.23 -4.61
C ARG A 284 -20.03 -19.86 -5.39
N THR A 285 -20.81 -18.92 -4.86
CA THR A 285 -22.04 -18.44 -5.49
C THR A 285 -21.74 -17.83 -6.86
N GLN A 286 -20.75 -16.93 -6.96
CA GLN A 286 -20.36 -16.34 -8.24
C GLN A 286 -19.94 -17.41 -9.27
N TYR A 287 -19.17 -18.42 -8.85
CA TYR A 287 -18.78 -19.52 -9.74
C TYR A 287 -20.00 -20.29 -10.28
N GLU A 288 -20.95 -20.61 -9.41
CA GLU A 288 -22.16 -21.35 -9.78
C GLU A 288 -23.11 -20.55 -10.68
N GLU A 289 -23.13 -19.22 -10.55
CA GLU A 289 -23.87 -18.33 -11.44
C GLU A 289 -23.21 -18.23 -12.83
N LEU A 290 -21.88 -18.27 -12.91
CA LEU A 290 -21.14 -18.12 -14.16
C LEU A 290 -21.03 -19.43 -14.96
N PHE A 291 -20.57 -20.52 -14.34
CA PHE A 291 -19.92 -21.62 -15.09
C PHE A 291 -20.76 -22.80 -15.55
N PRO A 292 -22.05 -22.95 -15.20
CA PRO A 292 -22.96 -23.75 -16.02
C PRO A 292 -23.38 -23.00 -17.30
N ALA A 293 -23.66 -21.69 -17.19
CA ALA A 293 -24.19 -20.91 -18.29
C ALA A 293 -23.13 -20.63 -19.38
N LEU A 294 -21.94 -20.16 -18.97
CA LEU A 294 -20.87 -19.81 -19.91
C LEU A 294 -20.33 -21.02 -20.65
N CYS A 295 -20.10 -22.12 -19.94
CA CYS A 295 -19.65 -23.36 -20.57
C CYS A 295 -20.66 -23.87 -21.60
N ASN A 296 -21.97 -23.81 -21.31
CA ASN A 296 -22.99 -24.26 -22.26
C ASN A 296 -23.16 -23.33 -23.46
N ALA A 297 -23.05 -22.02 -23.27
CA ALA A 297 -23.25 -21.02 -24.33
C ALA A 297 -22.05 -20.89 -25.27
N HIS A 298 -20.83 -21.11 -24.75
CA HIS A 298 -19.57 -20.77 -25.41
C HIS A 298 -18.50 -21.83 -25.19
N LEU A 299 -18.80 -23.11 -25.49
CA LEU A 299 -17.89 -24.26 -25.35
C LEU A 299 -16.50 -24.06 -25.98
N ASP A 300 -16.40 -23.28 -27.06
CA ASP A 300 -15.14 -22.98 -27.75
C ASP A 300 -14.22 -22.05 -26.95
N LYS A 301 -14.80 -21.17 -26.13
CA LYS A 301 -14.08 -20.24 -25.27
C LYS A 301 -13.97 -20.77 -23.84
N PHE A 302 -15.04 -21.34 -23.30
CA PHE A 302 -15.15 -21.84 -21.94
C PHE A 302 -15.24 -23.38 -21.89
N PRO A 303 -14.14 -24.11 -22.19
CA PRO A 303 -14.12 -25.55 -22.01
C PRO A 303 -14.21 -25.87 -20.50
N PRO A 304 -15.13 -26.76 -20.06
CA PRO A 304 -15.35 -27.06 -18.64
C PRO A 304 -14.10 -27.50 -17.88
N ASP A 305 -13.19 -28.22 -18.54
CA ASP A 305 -11.95 -28.72 -17.94
C ASP A 305 -10.96 -27.60 -17.56
N LEU A 306 -11.10 -26.43 -18.19
CA LEU A 306 -10.28 -25.25 -17.92
C LEU A 306 -10.92 -24.31 -16.89
N TYR A 307 -12.25 -24.34 -16.79
CA TYR A 307 -13.05 -23.45 -15.96
C TYR A 307 -13.66 -24.19 -14.76
N THR A 308 -12.81 -24.96 -14.08
CA THR A 308 -13.15 -25.67 -12.84
C THR A 308 -13.15 -24.72 -11.65
N TRP A 309 -13.75 -25.16 -10.54
CA TRP A 309 -13.69 -24.42 -9.27
C TRP A 309 -12.26 -24.10 -8.84
N ASP A 310 -11.35 -25.07 -8.93
CA ASP A 310 -9.96 -24.88 -8.46
C ASP A 310 -9.22 -23.85 -9.31
N HIS A 311 -9.44 -23.84 -10.62
CA HIS A 311 -8.86 -22.82 -11.50
C HIS A 311 -9.48 -21.44 -11.28
N TYR A 312 -10.78 -21.38 -11.00
CA TYR A 312 -11.46 -20.13 -10.69
C TYR A 312 -10.94 -19.53 -9.38
N LEU A 313 -10.88 -20.33 -8.32
CA LEU A 313 -10.35 -19.94 -7.02
C LEU A 313 -8.89 -19.47 -7.15
N TRP A 314 -8.06 -20.21 -7.88
CA TRP A 314 -6.67 -19.79 -8.15
C TRP A 314 -6.60 -18.41 -8.84
N ALA A 315 -7.50 -18.14 -9.80
CA ALA A 315 -7.53 -16.85 -10.48
C ALA A 315 -8.02 -15.73 -9.56
N CYS A 316 -9.00 -15.98 -8.69
CA CYS A 316 -9.39 -15.03 -7.64
C CYS A 316 -8.18 -14.69 -6.76
N GLU A 317 -7.50 -15.71 -6.23
CA GLU A 317 -6.36 -15.53 -5.33
C GLU A 317 -5.19 -14.81 -6.00
N LEU A 318 -4.93 -15.07 -7.28
CA LEU A 318 -3.95 -14.32 -8.07
C LEU A 318 -4.26 -12.82 -8.06
N TRP A 319 -5.49 -12.45 -8.44
CA TRP A 319 -5.86 -11.04 -8.52
C TRP A 319 -5.91 -10.38 -7.13
N TYR A 320 -6.35 -11.08 -6.09
CA TYR A 320 -6.33 -10.55 -4.72
C TYR A 320 -4.92 -10.41 -4.14
N SER A 321 -3.97 -11.28 -4.52
CA SER A 321 -2.62 -11.29 -3.95
C SER A 321 -1.61 -10.46 -4.75
N ASN A 322 -1.81 -10.30 -6.06
CA ASN A 322 -0.80 -9.74 -6.95
C ASN A 322 -1.27 -8.53 -7.77
N SER A 323 -2.54 -8.13 -7.66
CA SER A 323 -3.00 -6.94 -8.36
C SER A 323 -2.59 -5.65 -7.64
N MET A 324 -2.40 -4.60 -8.43
CA MET A 324 -2.02 -3.27 -7.96
C MET A 324 -2.92 -2.24 -8.65
N LYS A 325 -3.33 -1.19 -7.92
CA LYS A 325 -3.98 -0.03 -8.54
C LYS A 325 -2.93 0.89 -9.15
N VAL A 326 -2.99 1.06 -10.46
CA VAL A 326 -2.06 1.93 -11.21
C VAL A 326 -2.83 3.10 -11.78
N GLN A 327 -2.31 4.31 -11.58
CA GLN A 327 -2.81 5.50 -12.27
C GLN A 327 -2.10 5.63 -13.62
N PHE A 328 -2.86 5.67 -14.70
CA PHE A 328 -2.32 5.83 -16.04
C PHE A 328 -2.29 7.30 -16.45
N ALA A 329 -1.66 7.59 -17.60
CA ALA A 329 -1.53 8.94 -18.14
C ALA A 329 -2.88 9.65 -18.40
N ASP A 330 -3.97 8.90 -18.55
CA ASP A 330 -5.33 9.44 -18.67
C ASP A 330 -5.97 9.80 -17.32
N GLY A 331 -5.22 9.66 -16.22
CA GLY A 331 -5.65 9.97 -14.85
C GLY A 331 -6.48 8.87 -14.20
N LYS A 332 -6.85 7.81 -14.93
CA LYS A 332 -7.70 6.73 -14.40
C LYS A 332 -6.87 5.71 -13.61
N LEU A 333 -7.42 5.31 -12.47
CA LEU A 333 -6.94 4.18 -11.68
C LEU A 333 -7.48 2.87 -12.26
N ARG A 334 -6.61 1.90 -12.47
CA ARG A 334 -6.99 0.56 -12.95
C ARG A 334 -6.32 -0.51 -12.10
N THR A 335 -7.06 -1.58 -11.84
CA THR A 335 -6.53 -2.79 -11.20
C THR A 335 -5.73 -3.59 -12.23
N CYS A 336 -4.46 -3.86 -11.93
CA CYS A 336 -3.50 -4.42 -12.89
C CYS A 336 -2.70 -5.56 -12.28
N LEU A 337 -2.32 -6.56 -13.08
CA LEU A 337 -1.20 -7.46 -12.75
C LEU A 337 0.07 -6.91 -13.42
N ILE A 338 1.15 -6.83 -12.65
CA ILE A 338 2.43 -6.28 -13.11
C ILE A 338 3.50 -7.36 -12.98
N PRO A 339 3.82 -8.10 -14.07
CA PRO A 339 4.57 -9.35 -14.01
C PRO A 339 5.85 -9.39 -13.15
N ILE A 340 6.68 -8.36 -13.25
CA ILE A 340 7.95 -8.29 -12.51
C ILE A 340 7.78 -7.57 -11.17
N ALA A 341 6.93 -6.53 -11.10
CA ALA A 341 6.70 -5.81 -9.85
C ALA A 341 5.92 -6.66 -8.82
N GLY A 342 5.15 -7.65 -9.26
CA GLY A 342 4.43 -8.58 -8.39
C GLY A 342 5.34 -9.47 -7.53
N PHE A 343 6.67 -9.43 -7.73
CA PHE A 343 7.68 -10.08 -6.87
C PHE A 343 8.26 -9.13 -5.80
N LEU A 344 7.81 -7.88 -5.73
CA LEU A 344 8.18 -6.98 -4.65
C LEU A 344 7.35 -7.33 -3.41
N ASN A 345 8.00 -7.96 -2.43
CA ASN A 345 7.35 -8.31 -1.18
C ASN A 345 7.03 -7.05 -0.37
N HIS A 346 5.91 -7.10 0.37
CA HIS A 346 5.61 -6.08 1.37
C HIS A 346 6.54 -6.23 2.58
N SER A 347 6.99 -5.11 3.13
CA SER A 347 7.64 -5.09 4.44
C SER A 347 6.60 -5.47 5.51
N LEU A 348 6.65 -6.72 5.97
CA LEU A 348 5.80 -7.20 7.07
C LEU A 348 6.12 -6.49 8.39
N GLN A 349 7.37 -6.07 8.56
CA GLN A 349 7.82 -5.43 9.79
C GLN A 349 7.24 -4.04 9.99
N ASP A 350 7.07 -3.26 8.92
CA ASP A 350 6.43 -1.93 9.03
C ASP A 350 4.96 -2.08 9.47
N LYS A 351 4.27 -3.11 8.97
CA LYS A 351 2.92 -3.46 9.43
C LYS A 351 2.92 -3.88 10.90
N LEU A 352 3.82 -4.77 11.30
CA LEU A 352 3.92 -5.22 12.70
C LEU A 352 4.27 -4.08 13.66
N LYS A 353 5.14 -3.15 13.27
CA LYS A 353 5.48 -1.96 14.07
C LYS A 353 4.26 -1.04 14.25
N ILE A 354 3.44 -0.86 13.22
CA ILE A 354 2.18 -0.10 13.32
C ILE A 354 1.24 -0.78 14.31
N GLU A 355 1.05 -2.10 14.20
CA GLU A 355 0.20 -2.86 15.12
C GLU A 355 0.70 -2.79 16.58
N VAL A 356 2.02 -2.84 16.79
CA VAL A 356 2.64 -2.63 18.12
C VAL A 356 2.26 -1.25 18.65
N GLN A 357 2.45 -0.18 17.86
CA GLN A 357 2.12 1.17 18.29
C GLN A 357 0.64 1.32 18.65
N VAL A 358 -0.26 0.76 17.83
CA VAL A 358 -1.71 0.79 18.10
C VAL A 358 -2.03 0.09 19.42
N LEU A 359 -1.45 -1.07 19.68
CA LEU A 359 -1.67 -1.79 20.93
C LEU A 359 -1.06 -1.07 22.14
N GLU A 360 0.09 -0.40 21.99
CA GLU A 360 0.70 0.43 23.04
C GLU A 360 -0.20 1.63 23.38
N ASP A 361 -0.72 2.33 22.37
CA ASP A 361 -1.59 3.50 22.55
C ASP A 361 -2.91 3.11 23.22
N LEU A 362 -3.51 1.99 22.79
CA LEU A 362 -4.68 1.41 23.44
C LEU A 362 -4.37 1.05 24.89
N TYR A 363 -3.26 0.36 25.12
CA TYR A 363 -2.85 -0.04 26.47
C TYR A 363 -2.65 1.17 27.39
N ALA A 364 -1.97 2.22 26.92
CA ALA A 364 -1.73 3.44 27.68
C ALA A 364 -3.04 4.16 28.01
N THR A 365 -3.94 4.29 27.02
CA THR A 365 -5.26 4.92 27.20
C THR A 365 -6.09 4.19 28.25
N PHE A 366 -6.22 2.87 28.11
CA PHE A 366 -7.04 2.06 29.01
C PHE A 366 -6.40 1.91 30.40
N SER A 367 -5.07 1.93 30.50
CA SER A 367 -4.35 1.97 31.77
C SER A 367 -4.67 3.27 32.52
N GLY A 368 -4.61 4.42 31.84
CA GLY A 368 -5.01 5.70 32.43
C GLY A 368 -6.48 5.72 32.87
N MET A 369 -7.39 5.11 32.10
CA MET A 369 -8.79 4.94 32.53
C MET A 369 -8.92 4.05 33.77
N MET A 370 -8.15 2.96 33.84
CA MET A 370 -8.16 2.03 34.99
C MET A 370 -7.65 2.71 36.27
N GLU A 371 -6.61 3.53 36.17
CA GLU A 371 -6.06 4.34 37.27
C GLU A 371 -7.10 5.36 37.77
N ASN A 372 -7.78 6.04 36.84
CA ASN A 372 -8.82 7.03 37.17
C ASN A 372 -10.05 6.42 37.87
N LEU A 373 -10.35 5.14 37.62
CA LEU A 373 -11.44 4.45 38.32
C LEU A 373 -11.09 4.16 39.79
N GLY A 374 -9.80 4.13 40.14
CA GLY A 374 -9.33 3.76 41.49
C GLY A 374 -9.68 2.33 41.87
N ASP A 375 -9.24 1.86 43.03
CA ASP A 375 -9.44 0.47 43.44
C ASP A 375 -10.91 0.09 43.66
N SER A 376 -11.19 -1.21 43.58
CA SER A 376 -12.48 -1.76 43.95
C SER A 376 -12.68 -1.60 45.45
N ASP A 377 -13.70 -0.83 45.84
CA ASP A 377 -14.03 -0.58 47.24
C ASP A 377 -14.62 -1.87 47.86
N SER A 378 -13.78 -2.69 48.48
CA SER A 378 -14.18 -3.99 49.05
C SER A 378 -14.97 -3.90 50.36
N ASP A 379 -15.12 -2.70 50.92
CA ASP A 379 -15.66 -2.46 52.27
C ASP A 379 -16.96 -1.63 52.29
N ALA A 380 -17.80 -1.75 51.27
CA ALA A 380 -19.19 -1.30 51.37
C ALA A 380 -19.96 -2.28 52.29
N GLY A 381 -19.87 -2.06 53.61
CA GLY A 381 -20.66 -2.82 54.59
C GLY A 381 -22.15 -2.79 54.26
N ASP A 382 -22.91 -3.81 54.68
CA ASP A 382 -24.29 -4.17 54.29
C ASP A 382 -25.39 -3.08 54.43
N ASN A 383 -25.04 -1.81 54.67
CA ASN A 383 -25.92 -0.71 54.98
C ASN A 383 -25.69 0.53 54.07
N VAL A 384 -25.41 0.31 52.77
CA VAL A 384 -25.29 1.39 51.77
C VAL A 384 -26.55 1.48 50.93
N ASP A 385 -26.99 2.70 50.59
CA ASP A 385 -28.17 2.96 49.77
C ASP A 385 -28.07 2.30 48.37
N TRP A 386 -29.23 1.98 47.78
CA TRP A 386 -29.32 1.15 46.58
C TRP A 386 -28.66 1.79 45.34
N ASP A 387 -28.62 3.13 45.31
CA ASP A 387 -28.00 3.94 44.28
C ASP A 387 -26.47 3.85 44.34
N VAL A 388 -25.88 3.89 45.53
CA VAL A 388 -24.44 3.69 45.74
C VAL A 388 -24.04 2.26 45.34
N ASN A 389 -24.85 1.27 45.71
CA ASN A 389 -24.63 -0.12 45.27
C ASN A 389 -24.68 -0.27 43.74
N LEU A 390 -25.56 0.47 43.05
CA LEU A 390 -25.62 0.48 41.60
C LEU A 390 -24.38 1.12 40.97
N VAL A 391 -23.90 2.24 41.53
CA VAL A 391 -22.66 2.90 41.10
C VAL A 391 -21.44 2.00 41.28
N LEU A 392 -21.33 1.30 42.43
CA LEU A 392 -20.25 0.35 42.68
C LEU A 392 -20.26 -0.80 41.67
N LYS A 393 -21.43 -1.39 41.39
CA LYS A 393 -21.58 -2.45 40.37
C LYS A 393 -21.19 -1.96 38.97
N TYR A 394 -21.54 -0.72 38.61
CA TYR A 394 -21.17 -0.14 37.32
C TYR A 394 -19.66 0.12 37.22
N LYS A 395 -19.05 0.66 38.28
CA LYS A 395 -17.59 0.84 38.39
C LYS A 395 -16.87 -0.50 38.27
N ASP A 396 -17.33 -1.55 38.97
CA ASP A 396 -16.75 -2.90 38.87
C ASP A 396 -16.88 -3.49 37.46
N LEU A 397 -18.02 -3.28 36.80
CA LEU A 397 -18.21 -3.71 35.42
C LEU A 397 -17.23 -3.00 34.47
N GLN A 398 -17.08 -1.67 34.61
CA GLN A 398 -16.10 -0.90 33.82
C GLN A 398 -14.68 -1.41 34.06
N ARG A 399 -14.28 -1.63 35.32
CA ARG A 399 -12.96 -2.20 35.67
C ARG A 399 -12.74 -3.56 35.04
N ARG A 400 -13.74 -4.44 35.04
CA ARG A 400 -13.65 -5.77 34.40
C ARG A 400 -13.48 -5.68 32.88
N ILE A 401 -14.23 -4.78 32.23
CA ILE A 401 -14.09 -4.54 30.79
C ILE A 401 -12.68 -4.02 30.46
N ILE A 402 -12.25 -2.97 31.16
CA ILE A 402 -10.93 -2.36 30.95
C ILE A 402 -9.80 -3.36 31.22
N SER A 403 -9.90 -4.15 32.29
CA SER A 403 -8.93 -5.22 32.60
C SER A 403 -8.85 -6.28 31.50
N SER A 404 -9.99 -6.64 30.88
CA SER A 404 -10.03 -7.55 29.73
C SER A 404 -9.31 -6.95 28.52
N ILE A 405 -9.52 -5.66 28.25
CA ILE A 405 -8.86 -4.95 27.14
C ILE A 405 -7.35 -4.89 27.38
N LEU A 406 -6.92 -4.49 28.58
CA LEU A 406 -5.49 -4.43 28.95
C LEU A 406 -4.80 -5.79 28.83
N SER A 407 -5.46 -6.86 29.30
CA SER A 407 -4.93 -8.22 29.16
C SER A 407 -4.81 -8.64 27.70
N SER A 408 -5.77 -8.24 26.86
CA SER A 408 -5.75 -8.55 25.43
C SER A 408 -4.63 -7.78 24.71
N CYS A 409 -4.47 -6.48 24.99
CA CYS A 409 -3.40 -5.66 24.44
C CYS A 409 -2.02 -6.19 24.86
N SER A 410 -1.84 -6.52 26.14
CA SER A 410 -0.57 -7.08 26.63
C SER A 410 -0.23 -8.43 25.98
N SER A 411 -1.23 -9.30 25.80
CA SER A 411 -1.03 -10.57 25.09
C SER A 411 -0.67 -10.34 23.62
N GLY A 412 -1.36 -9.41 22.95
CA GLY A 412 -1.09 -9.05 21.56
C GLY A 412 0.31 -8.46 21.37
N LEU A 413 0.72 -7.52 22.23
CA LEU A 413 2.06 -6.93 22.23
C LEU A 413 3.13 -8.01 22.33
N LYS A 414 2.99 -8.94 23.29
CA LYS A 414 3.94 -10.04 23.45
C LYS A 414 4.03 -10.92 22.20
N MET A 415 2.89 -11.22 21.56
CA MET A 415 2.88 -12.01 20.32
C MET A 415 3.59 -11.28 19.18
N LEU A 416 3.36 -9.98 19.02
CA LEU A 416 4.00 -9.18 17.99
C LEU A 416 5.52 -9.03 18.25
N GLU A 417 5.92 -8.82 19.50
CA GLU A 417 7.33 -8.79 19.92
C GLU A 417 8.03 -10.11 19.64
N ASP A 418 7.39 -11.25 19.93
CA ASP A 418 7.93 -12.58 19.66
C ASP A 418 8.12 -12.79 18.13
N GLU A 419 7.16 -12.39 17.30
CA GLU A 419 7.29 -12.46 15.84
C GLU A 419 8.36 -11.50 15.29
N LEU A 420 8.43 -10.27 15.80
CA LEU A 420 9.49 -9.32 15.46
C LEU A 420 10.89 -9.87 15.81
N CYS A 421 11.02 -10.56 16.95
CA CYS A 421 12.25 -11.23 17.35
C CYS A 421 12.62 -12.38 16.40
N ARG A 422 11.63 -13.13 15.89
CA ARG A 422 11.84 -14.19 14.89
C ARG A 422 12.31 -13.63 13.55
N PHE A 423 11.77 -12.49 13.13
CA PHE A 423 12.27 -11.79 11.94
C PHE A 423 13.72 -11.35 12.11
N ALA A 424 14.08 -10.81 13.29
CA ALA A 424 15.45 -10.38 13.57
C ALA A 424 16.47 -11.54 13.66
N SER A 425 16.04 -12.74 14.06
CA SER A 425 16.92 -13.91 14.16
C SER A 425 17.08 -14.70 12.86
N GLY A 426 16.30 -14.38 11.82
CA GLY A 426 16.29 -15.10 10.54
C GLY A 426 15.76 -16.54 10.63
N ASP A 427 15.18 -16.93 11.77
CA ASP A 427 14.75 -18.30 12.03
C ASP A 427 13.26 -18.48 11.71
N LEU A 428 12.95 -18.54 10.41
CA LEU A 428 11.59 -18.82 9.91
C LEU A 428 11.42 -20.31 9.52
N THR A 429 12.30 -21.19 10.03
CA THR A 429 12.33 -22.62 9.67
C THR A 429 11.27 -23.49 10.34
N SER A 430 10.48 -22.94 11.27
CA SER A 430 9.27 -23.62 11.72
C SER A 430 8.15 -23.37 10.71
N LYS A 431 7.43 -24.43 10.33
CA LYS A 431 6.10 -24.33 9.71
C LYS A 431 5.20 -23.52 10.65
N SER A 432 5.30 -22.20 10.58
CA SER A 432 4.38 -21.28 11.22
C SER A 432 3.18 -21.23 10.30
N GLU A 433 2.11 -21.91 10.70
CA GLU A 433 0.77 -21.80 10.11
C GLU A 433 0.18 -20.37 10.26
N THR A 434 0.98 -19.38 10.66
CA THR A 434 0.53 -18.03 11.02
C THR A 434 1.24 -16.89 10.27
N ALA A 435 1.97 -17.16 9.19
CA ALA A 435 2.40 -16.09 8.27
C ALA A 435 1.29 -15.72 7.27
N THR A 436 0.15 -15.23 7.78
CA THR A 436 -0.91 -14.64 6.97
C THR A 436 -0.59 -13.19 6.67
N SER A 437 -0.15 -12.92 5.44
CA SER A 437 -0.26 -11.59 4.86
C SER A 437 -1.74 -11.26 4.70
N PHE A 438 -2.29 -10.52 5.66
CA PHE A 438 -3.64 -9.98 5.58
C PHE A 438 -3.68 -8.85 4.54
N LEU A 439 -4.31 -9.14 3.41
CA LEU A 439 -4.87 -8.18 2.48
C LEU A 439 -6.37 -8.47 2.40
N LEU A 440 -7.13 -7.86 3.30
CA LEU A 440 -8.56 -7.61 3.11
C LEU A 440 -8.78 -6.11 3.31
N GLU A 441 -8.25 -5.33 2.37
CA GLU A 441 -8.85 -4.05 2.03
C GLU A 441 -9.30 -4.16 0.57
N THR A 442 -10.57 -4.48 0.37
CA THR A 442 -11.51 -3.81 -0.54
C THR A 442 -12.74 -4.68 -0.76
N VAL A 443 -13.88 -4.24 -0.21
CA VAL A 443 -15.11 -4.02 -0.99
C VAL A 443 -15.54 -2.58 -0.72
#